data_AF-A0A2A5AYR4-F1
#
_entry.id   AF-A0A2A5AYR4-F1
#
_cell.length_a   1.000
_cell.length_b   1.000
_cell.length_c   1.000
_cell.angle_alpha   90.00
_cell.angle_beta   90.00
_cell.angle_gamma   90.00
#
_symmetry.space_group_name_H-M   'P 1'
#
loop_
_entity.id
_entity.type
_entity.pdbx_description
1 polymer ?
#
loop_
_entity_poly.entity_id
_entity_poly.type
_entity_poly.pdbx_seq_one_letter_code
_entity_poly.pdbx_strand_id
1 'polypeptide(L)'
;MTTPNPIKQQPSGKSIGKGMLVASFCLGLLGLTFLFDGWLETQSNPNRDPFSIETSSGTRQVVLQQNRQGHYVAGGEINGLPVTFLLDTGATDVAIPASIANKAGLSRGSASQASTANGIITVYDTQINELTFGNITLKNISASITPSMGGETILLGMSALRKIDFSQQGSTLTLRQLPES
;
A
#
# COMPACT_ATOMS: atom_id res chain seq x y z
N MET A 1 86.91 -2.09 15.28
CA MET A 1 85.71 -2.25 16.14
C MET A 1 84.51 -2.39 15.22
N THR A 2 84.03 -3.63 15.07
CA THR A 2 82.82 -3.98 14.31
C THR A 2 81.60 -3.83 15.21
N THR A 3 80.58 -3.12 14.76
CA THR A 3 79.22 -3.21 15.32
C THR A 3 78.22 -3.53 14.20
N PRO A 4 77.14 -4.27 14.51
CA PRO A 4 76.49 -5.16 13.56
C PRO A 4 75.38 -4.49 12.75
N ASN A 5 75.13 -5.08 11.59
CA ASN A 5 74.07 -4.76 10.64
C ASN A 5 72.66 -4.97 11.26
N PRO A 6 71.71 -4.03 11.15
CA PRO A 6 70.35 -4.27 11.59
C PRO A 6 69.57 -5.11 10.55
N ILE A 7 68.95 -6.18 11.02
CA ILE A 7 68.05 -7.05 10.23
C ILE A 7 66.75 -6.30 9.90
N LYS A 8 66.35 -6.44 8.62
CA LYS A 8 65.11 -5.98 7.98
C LYS A 8 63.86 -6.08 8.87
N GLN A 9 63.00 -5.06 8.78
CA GLN A 9 61.56 -5.27 8.92
C GLN A 9 60.87 -5.02 7.57
N GLN A 10 60.36 -6.10 6.99
CA GLN A 10 59.50 -6.06 5.82
C GLN A 10 58.07 -5.86 6.34
N PRO A 11 57.35 -4.76 5.99
CA PRO A 11 56.00 -4.59 6.48
C PRO A 11 55.10 -5.67 5.89
N SER A 12 54.64 -6.54 6.79
CA SER A 12 53.68 -7.61 6.59
C SER A 12 52.37 -7.06 6.01
N GLY A 13 51.87 -7.74 4.97
CA GLY A 13 50.67 -7.41 4.23
C GLY A 13 49.46 -7.19 5.14
N LYS A 14 48.99 -5.94 5.21
CA LYS A 14 47.72 -5.58 5.84
C LYS A 14 46.89 -4.74 4.87
N SER A 15 46.09 -5.38 4.02
CA SER A 15 44.97 -4.69 3.37
C SER A 15 43.83 -5.60 2.94
N ILE A 16 44.11 -6.86 2.59
CA ILE A 16 43.09 -7.79 2.06
C ILE A 16 41.99 -8.11 3.10
N GLY A 17 42.36 -8.41 4.36
CA GLY A 17 41.38 -8.76 5.39
C GLY A 17 40.47 -7.61 5.84
N LYS A 18 40.96 -6.37 5.81
CA LYS A 18 40.16 -5.18 6.14
C LYS A 18 39.18 -4.85 5.02
N GLY A 19 39.61 -4.95 3.76
CA GLY A 19 38.73 -4.78 2.61
C GLY A 19 37.61 -5.82 2.57
N MET A 20 37.94 -7.08 2.84
CA MET A 20 36.95 -8.16 2.91
C MET A 20 35.95 -7.95 4.06
N LEU A 21 36.41 -7.54 5.25
CA LEU A 21 35.52 -7.27 6.39
C LEU A 21 34.55 -6.12 6.12
N VAL A 22 35.04 -5.02 5.52
CA VAL A 22 34.18 -3.89 5.11
C VAL A 22 33.19 -4.34 4.04
N ALA A 23 33.63 -5.10 3.03
CA ALA A 23 32.75 -5.62 1.99
C ALA A 23 31.67 -6.55 2.56
N SER A 24 32.03 -7.47 3.47
CA SER A 24 31.07 -8.35 4.16
C SER A 24 30.08 -7.55 5.01
N PHE A 25 30.54 -6.48 5.67
CA PHE A 25 29.65 -5.61 6.46
C PHE A 25 28.68 -4.83 5.56
N CYS A 26 29.17 -4.26 4.45
CA CYS A 26 28.31 -3.60 3.46
C CYS A 26 27.29 -4.55 2.84
N LEU A 27 27.71 -5.76 2.43
CA LEU A 27 26.81 -6.78 1.90
C LEU A 27 25.79 -7.24 2.96
N GLY A 28 26.21 -7.39 4.21
CA GLY A 28 25.34 -7.73 5.32
C GLY A 28 24.30 -6.65 5.61
N LEU A 29 24.71 -5.37 5.61
CA LEU A 29 23.79 -4.23 5.76
C LEU A 29 22.80 -4.12 4.61
N LEU A 30 23.27 -4.27 3.37
CA LEU A 30 22.39 -4.30 2.20
C LEU A 30 21.35 -5.43 2.31
N GLY A 31 21.79 -6.64 2.65
CA GLY A 31 20.89 -7.78 2.87
C GLY A 31 19.87 -7.52 3.98
N LEU A 32 20.30 -6.92 5.10
CA LEU A 32 19.41 -6.52 6.19
C LEU A 32 18.36 -5.49 5.74
N THR A 33 18.74 -4.48 4.93
CA THR A 33 17.79 -3.50 4.39
C THR A 33 16.74 -4.18 3.52
N PHE A 34 17.14 -5.02 2.55
CA PHE A 34 16.18 -5.74 1.70
C PHE A 34 15.26 -6.68 2.47
N LEU A 35 15.77 -7.37 3.50
CA LEU A 35 14.95 -8.25 4.36
C LEU A 35 13.98 -7.45 5.25
N PHE A 36 14.43 -6.32 5.80
CA PHE A 36 13.65 -5.49 6.68
C PHE A 36 12.52 -4.76 5.94
N ASP A 37 12.78 -4.28 4.72
CA ASP A 37 11.78 -3.64 3.85
C ASP A 37 10.61 -4.61 3.55
N GLY A 38 10.92 -5.84 3.15
CA GLY A 38 9.90 -6.86 2.89
C GLY A 38 9.07 -7.24 4.13
N TRP A 39 9.68 -7.24 5.32
CA TRP A 39 8.97 -7.49 6.57
C TRP A 39 8.04 -6.33 6.95
N LEU A 40 8.50 -5.08 6.83
CA LEU A 40 7.72 -3.87 7.08
C LEU A 40 6.48 -3.76 6.19
N GLU A 41 6.62 -4.06 4.91
CA GLU A 41 5.53 -3.95 3.94
C GLU A 41 4.41 -4.96 4.24
N THR A 42 4.77 -6.19 4.62
CA THR A 42 3.82 -7.22 5.06
C THR A 42 3.08 -6.80 6.34
N GLN A 43 3.72 -6.03 7.24
CA GLN A 43 3.03 -5.51 8.43
C GLN A 43 2.01 -4.43 8.10
N SER A 44 2.27 -3.65 7.05
CA SER A 44 1.45 -2.50 6.66
C SER A 44 0.19 -2.95 5.92
N ASN A 45 0.34 -3.87 4.96
CA ASN A 45 -0.76 -4.41 4.16
C ASN A 45 -0.75 -5.96 4.16
N PRO A 46 -1.42 -6.60 5.14
CA PRO A 46 -1.57 -8.06 5.14
C PRO A 46 -2.51 -8.58 4.04
N ASN A 47 -3.19 -7.70 3.29
CA ASN A 47 -4.17 -8.06 2.25
C ASN A 47 -3.74 -7.56 0.87
N ARG A 48 -2.46 -7.73 0.52
CA ARG A 48 -1.95 -7.38 -0.82
C ARG A 48 -2.67 -8.16 -1.92
N ASP A 49 -2.96 -9.42 -1.64
CA ASP A 49 -3.82 -10.29 -2.46
C ASP A 49 -4.93 -10.84 -1.53
N PRO A 50 -6.07 -10.15 -1.45
CA PRO A 50 -7.14 -10.51 -0.52
C PRO A 50 -7.69 -11.92 -0.79
N PHE A 51 -7.79 -12.73 0.27
CA PHE A 51 -8.46 -14.02 0.17
C PHE A 51 -9.93 -13.82 -0.23
N SER A 52 -10.36 -14.52 -1.27
CA SER A 52 -11.70 -14.37 -1.83
C SER A 52 -12.36 -15.70 -2.17
N ILE A 53 -13.69 -15.74 -2.05
CA ILE A 53 -14.54 -16.90 -2.32
C ILE A 53 -15.74 -16.42 -3.13
N GLU A 54 -16.23 -17.24 -4.06
CA GLU A 54 -17.54 -17.07 -4.68
C GLU A 54 -18.43 -18.24 -4.28
N THR A 55 -19.62 -17.95 -3.77
CA THR A 55 -20.60 -18.97 -3.38
C THR A 55 -21.34 -19.51 -4.59
N SER A 56 -21.99 -20.66 -4.44
CA SER A 56 -22.88 -21.22 -5.49
C SER A 56 -24.06 -20.31 -5.84
N SER A 57 -24.43 -19.37 -4.95
CA SER A 57 -25.45 -18.35 -5.19
C SER A 57 -24.94 -17.13 -5.97
N GLY A 58 -23.66 -17.11 -6.38
CA GLY A 58 -23.04 -15.97 -7.06
C GLY A 58 -22.65 -14.81 -6.13
N THR A 59 -22.68 -15.02 -4.81
CA THR A 59 -22.20 -14.03 -3.84
C THR A 59 -20.68 -14.08 -3.79
N ARG A 60 -20.04 -12.94 -4.03
CA ARG A 60 -18.58 -12.80 -3.96
C ARG A 60 -18.19 -12.27 -2.59
N GLN A 61 -17.24 -12.92 -1.94
CA GLN A 61 -16.78 -12.60 -0.60
C GLN A 61 -15.28 -12.35 -0.60
N VAL A 62 -14.85 -11.27 0.04
CA VAL A 62 -13.44 -10.95 0.32
C VAL A 62 -13.24 -10.87 1.82
N VAL A 63 -12.16 -11.48 2.33
CA VAL A 63 -11.80 -11.47 3.74
C VAL A 63 -10.53 -10.66 3.92
N LEU A 64 -10.61 -9.60 4.74
CA LEU A 64 -9.49 -8.73 5.07
C LEU A 64 -9.08 -8.92 6.53
N GLN A 65 -7.78 -9.00 6.75
CA GLN A 65 -7.15 -8.96 8.06
C GLN A 65 -6.75 -7.54 8.41
N GLN A 66 -7.00 -7.15 9.64
CA GLN A 66 -6.57 -5.87 10.18
C GLN A 66 -5.05 -5.84 10.29
N ASN A 67 -4.43 -4.75 9.86
CA ASN A 67 -2.99 -4.56 10.02
C ASN A 67 -2.64 -4.23 11.49
N ARG A 68 -1.33 -4.13 11.80
CA ARG A 68 -0.85 -3.83 13.16
C ARG A 68 -1.32 -2.48 13.71
N GLN A 69 -1.71 -1.55 12.85
CA GLN A 69 -2.19 -0.21 13.22
C GLN A 69 -3.70 -0.18 13.47
N GLY A 70 -4.41 -1.30 13.30
CA GLY A 70 -5.86 -1.33 13.43
C GLY A 70 -6.62 -0.95 12.16
N HIS A 71 -5.95 -0.90 11.01
CA HIS A 71 -6.55 -0.50 9.74
C HIS A 71 -6.75 -1.69 8.79
N TYR A 72 -7.77 -1.61 7.94
CA TYR A 72 -7.95 -2.55 6.84
C TYR A 72 -7.37 -1.92 5.57
N VAL A 73 -6.20 -2.41 5.18
CA VAL A 73 -5.50 -2.02 3.95
C VAL A 73 -5.62 -3.19 2.98
N ALA A 74 -5.94 -2.94 1.72
CA ALA A 74 -6.12 -3.98 0.71
C ALA A 74 -5.51 -3.57 -0.63
N GLY A 75 -4.88 -4.53 -1.31
CA GLY A 75 -4.54 -4.37 -2.72
C GLY A 75 -5.78 -4.51 -3.61
N GLY A 76 -5.77 -3.83 -4.75
CA GLY A 76 -6.80 -3.96 -5.77
C GLY A 76 -6.48 -3.09 -6.97
N GLU A 77 -7.48 -2.77 -7.78
CA GLU A 77 -7.30 -1.99 -9.01
C GLU A 77 -8.40 -0.94 -9.19
N ILE A 78 -8.06 0.17 -9.85
CA ILE A 78 -9.03 1.10 -10.42
C ILE A 78 -8.74 1.28 -11.91
N ASN A 79 -9.75 1.07 -12.76
CA ASN A 79 -9.60 1.12 -14.22
C ASN A 79 -8.39 0.28 -14.73
N GLY A 80 -8.12 -0.87 -14.09
CA GLY A 80 -6.98 -1.75 -14.39
C GLY A 80 -5.61 -1.26 -13.89
N LEU A 81 -5.54 -0.13 -13.18
CA LEU A 81 -4.32 0.34 -12.50
C LEU A 81 -4.24 -0.30 -11.10
N PRO A 82 -3.17 -1.07 -10.77
CA PRO A 82 -2.96 -1.58 -9.43
C PRO A 82 -2.78 -0.45 -8.41
N VAL A 83 -3.51 -0.53 -7.30
CA VAL A 83 -3.54 0.47 -6.24
C VAL A 83 -3.68 -0.18 -4.86
N THR A 84 -3.42 0.62 -3.81
CA THR A 84 -3.69 0.22 -2.43
C THR A 84 -4.87 1.03 -1.90
N PHE A 85 -5.84 0.33 -1.31
CA PHE A 85 -6.98 0.91 -0.62
C PHE A 85 -6.76 0.88 0.89
N LEU A 86 -7.10 1.98 1.56
CA LEU A 86 -7.37 2.02 2.99
C LEU A 86 -8.89 2.16 3.16
N LEU A 87 -9.52 1.20 3.83
CA LEU A 87 -10.94 1.30 4.13
C LEU A 87 -11.19 2.39 5.16
N ASP A 88 -12.06 3.34 4.81
CA ASP A 88 -12.42 4.47 5.66
C ASP A 88 -13.94 4.70 5.61
N THR A 89 -14.65 4.18 6.61
CA THR A 89 -16.10 4.36 6.75
C THR A 89 -16.49 5.80 7.09
N GLY A 90 -15.53 6.65 7.48
CA GLY A 90 -15.75 8.08 7.75
C GLY A 90 -15.73 8.94 6.48
N ALA A 91 -15.19 8.42 5.37
CA ALA A 91 -15.15 9.13 4.09
C ALA A 91 -16.47 8.95 3.32
N THR A 92 -17.06 10.05 2.84
CA THR A 92 -18.30 10.02 2.04
C THR A 92 -18.07 9.36 0.68
N ASP A 93 -17.01 9.79 -0.03
CA ASP A 93 -16.64 9.30 -1.34
C ASP A 93 -15.29 8.57 -1.32
N VAL A 94 -14.99 7.82 -2.38
CA VAL A 94 -13.63 7.30 -2.57
C VAL A 94 -12.71 8.48 -2.82
N ALA A 95 -11.66 8.67 -2.00
CA ALA A 95 -10.74 9.79 -2.12
C ALA A 95 -9.41 9.34 -2.72
N ILE A 96 -9.02 9.98 -3.83
CA ILE A 96 -7.91 9.55 -4.69
C ILE A 96 -6.84 10.65 -4.71
N PRO A 97 -5.57 10.32 -4.39
CA PRO A 97 -4.45 11.24 -4.61
C PRO A 97 -4.37 11.69 -6.07
N ALA A 98 -4.03 12.95 -6.31
CA ALA A 98 -3.93 13.47 -7.68
C ALA A 98 -2.89 12.72 -8.54
N SER A 99 -1.81 12.21 -7.95
CA SER A 99 -0.81 11.39 -8.64
C SER A 99 -1.42 10.11 -9.22
N ILE A 100 -2.24 9.41 -8.43
CA ILE A 100 -2.92 8.18 -8.85
C ILE A 100 -4.01 8.50 -9.87
N ALA A 101 -4.81 9.55 -9.64
CA ALA A 101 -5.87 9.93 -10.56
C ALA A 101 -5.34 10.16 -11.99
N ASN A 102 -4.20 10.84 -12.11
CA ASN A 102 -3.54 11.05 -13.40
C ASN A 102 -3.07 9.73 -14.05
N LYS A 103 -2.46 8.83 -13.27
CA LYS A 103 -2.03 7.49 -13.76
C LYS A 103 -3.21 6.63 -14.21
N ALA A 104 -4.35 6.73 -13.51
CA ALA A 104 -5.57 5.98 -13.77
C ALA A 104 -6.46 6.61 -14.88
N GLY A 105 -6.01 7.69 -15.51
CA GLY A 105 -6.76 8.39 -16.56
C GLY A 105 -8.04 9.06 -16.07
N LEU A 106 -8.14 9.36 -14.77
CA LEU A 106 -9.32 10.00 -14.17
C LEU A 106 -9.32 11.51 -14.46
N SER A 107 -10.47 12.01 -14.89
CA SER A 107 -10.65 13.43 -15.21
C SER A 107 -11.19 14.20 -14.00
N ARG A 108 -10.69 15.42 -13.80
CA ARG A 108 -11.26 16.34 -12.80
C ARG A 108 -12.57 16.91 -13.32
N GLY A 109 -13.64 16.70 -12.56
CA GLY A 109 -14.92 17.36 -12.73
C GLY A 109 -14.99 18.68 -11.93
N SER A 110 -16.17 18.95 -11.41
CA SER A 110 -16.44 20.14 -10.58
C SER A 110 -15.56 20.18 -9.34
N ALA A 111 -15.12 21.37 -8.97
CA ALA A 111 -14.44 21.59 -7.69
C ALA A 111 -15.47 21.70 -6.56
N SER A 112 -15.20 21.05 -5.44
CA SER A 112 -16.01 21.11 -4.23
C SER A 112 -15.11 21.22 -2.99
N GLN A 113 -15.70 21.60 -1.85
CA GLN A 113 -14.99 21.68 -0.58
C GLN A 113 -15.33 20.48 0.29
N ALA A 114 -14.31 19.79 0.79
CA ALA A 114 -14.44 18.68 1.73
C ALA A 114 -13.94 19.11 3.11
N SER A 115 -14.71 18.78 4.15
CA SER A 115 -14.28 18.97 5.54
C SER A 115 -13.46 17.76 5.99
N THR A 116 -12.26 18.00 6.50
CA THR A 116 -11.37 16.97 7.03
C THR A 116 -10.93 17.32 8.44
N ALA A 117 -10.26 16.37 9.12
CA ALA A 117 -9.66 16.63 10.43
C ALA A 117 -8.64 17.78 10.42
N ASN A 118 -8.00 18.05 9.28
CA ASN A 118 -7.01 19.13 9.11
C ASN A 118 -7.63 20.42 8.55
N GLY A 119 -8.96 20.51 8.51
CA GLY A 119 -9.69 21.66 7.98
C GLY A 119 -10.32 21.40 6.61
N ILE A 120 -10.77 22.48 5.98
CA ILE A 120 -11.47 22.43 4.70
C ILE A 120 -10.43 22.39 3.56
N ILE A 121 -10.59 21.44 2.65
CA ILE A 121 -9.73 21.29 1.47
C ILE A 121 -10.57 21.35 0.19
N THR A 122 -9.93 21.70 -0.92
CA THR A 122 -10.56 21.61 -2.25
C THR A 122 -10.35 20.21 -2.83
N VAL A 123 -11.42 19.60 -3.30
CA VAL A 123 -11.42 18.33 -4.01
C VAL A 123 -12.10 18.50 -5.37
N TYR A 124 -11.93 17.54 -6.28
CA TYR A 124 -12.54 17.56 -7.60
C TYR A 124 -13.32 16.27 -7.81
N ASP A 125 -14.58 16.38 -8.23
CA ASP A 125 -15.41 15.21 -8.48
C ASP A 125 -14.82 14.37 -9.63
N THR A 126 -14.91 13.05 -9.52
CA THR A 126 -14.55 12.12 -10.60
C THR A 126 -15.40 10.85 -10.50
N GLN A 127 -15.30 9.99 -11.50
CA GLN A 127 -15.92 8.68 -11.50
C GLN A 127 -14.89 7.60 -11.84
N ILE A 128 -14.85 6.55 -11.03
CA ILE A 128 -14.10 5.33 -11.31
C ILE A 128 -15.03 4.41 -12.12
N ASN A 129 -14.59 3.96 -13.28
CA ASN A 129 -15.39 3.09 -14.15
C ASN A 129 -15.49 1.70 -13.54
N GLU A 130 -14.37 1.18 -13.08
CA GLU A 130 -14.26 -0.14 -12.45
C GLU A 130 -13.28 -0.09 -11.28
N LEU A 131 -13.71 -0.58 -10.13
CA LEU A 131 -12.93 -0.73 -8.91
C LEU A 131 -12.98 -2.21 -8.51
N THR A 132 -11.82 -2.85 -8.38
CA THR A 132 -11.70 -4.26 -8.02
C THR A 132 -10.84 -4.45 -6.78
N PHE A 133 -11.18 -5.42 -5.96
CA PHE A 133 -10.33 -5.94 -4.89
C PHE A 133 -10.76 -7.38 -4.58
N GLY A 134 -9.81 -8.32 -4.59
CA GLY A 134 -10.13 -9.75 -4.63
C GLY A 134 -11.02 -10.08 -5.83
N ASN A 135 -12.13 -10.80 -5.60
CA ASN A 135 -13.11 -11.11 -6.64
C ASN A 135 -14.27 -10.09 -6.74
N ILE A 136 -14.31 -9.06 -5.88
CA ILE A 136 -15.37 -8.04 -5.91
C ILE A 136 -15.05 -7.03 -7.02
N THR A 137 -16.07 -6.69 -7.81
CA THR A 137 -15.98 -5.71 -8.89
C THR A 137 -17.11 -4.70 -8.78
N LEU A 138 -16.77 -3.46 -8.48
CA LEU A 138 -17.73 -2.36 -8.34
C LEU A 138 -17.58 -1.41 -9.53
N LYS A 139 -18.70 -1.10 -10.19
CA LYS A 139 -18.72 -0.22 -11.36
C LYS A 139 -19.32 1.14 -11.04
N ASN A 140 -18.91 2.15 -11.80
CA ASN A 140 -19.44 3.52 -11.75
C ASN A 140 -19.47 4.05 -10.31
N ILE A 141 -18.29 4.23 -9.74
CA ILE A 141 -18.10 4.65 -8.35
C ILE A 141 -17.78 6.14 -8.33
N SER A 142 -18.62 6.91 -7.64
CA SER A 142 -18.35 8.32 -7.34
C SER A 142 -17.10 8.43 -6.50
N ALA A 143 -16.20 9.32 -6.87
CA ALA A 143 -14.95 9.54 -6.17
C ALA A 143 -14.57 11.02 -6.22
N SER A 144 -13.59 11.38 -5.41
CA SER A 144 -13.01 12.72 -5.38
C SER A 144 -11.50 12.64 -5.56
N ILE A 145 -10.96 13.51 -6.42
CA ILE A 145 -9.53 13.73 -6.56
C ILE A 145 -9.14 14.77 -5.52
N THR A 146 -8.20 14.41 -4.66
CA THR A 146 -7.76 15.23 -3.53
C THR A 146 -6.30 15.64 -3.74
N PRO A 147 -6.01 16.84 -4.29
CA PRO A 147 -4.63 17.22 -4.64
C PRO A 147 -3.70 17.39 -3.45
N SER A 148 -4.25 17.72 -2.27
CA SER A 148 -3.49 17.84 -1.03
C SER A 148 -3.24 16.49 -0.34
N MET A 149 -3.85 15.41 -0.84
CA MET A 149 -3.60 14.06 -0.34
C MET A 149 -2.27 13.57 -0.91
N GLY A 150 -1.28 13.39 -0.02
CA GLY A 150 -0.01 12.76 -0.36
C GLY A 150 -0.08 11.24 -0.29
N GLY A 151 1.00 10.59 -0.71
CA GLY A 151 1.12 9.14 -0.70
C GLY A 151 0.51 8.45 -1.91
N GLU A 152 0.48 7.12 -1.87
CA GLU A 152 0.01 6.25 -2.96
C GLU A 152 -1.15 5.34 -2.50
N THR A 153 -1.93 5.80 -1.52
CA THR A 153 -3.09 5.07 -0.97
C THR A 153 -4.39 5.81 -1.30
N ILE A 154 -5.41 5.07 -1.73
CA ILE A 154 -6.77 5.55 -1.94
C ILE A 154 -7.60 5.29 -0.69
N LEU A 155 -8.42 6.25 -0.25
CA LEU A 155 -9.40 6.01 0.81
C LEU A 155 -10.67 5.41 0.20
N LEU A 156 -11.03 4.20 0.60
CA LEU A 156 -12.24 3.52 0.15
C LEU A 156 -13.41 3.95 1.04
N GLY A 157 -14.11 4.99 0.61
CA GLY A 157 -15.24 5.59 1.33
C GLY A 157 -16.60 4.95 1.02
N MET A 158 -17.65 5.55 1.62
CA MET A 158 -19.02 5.04 1.60
C MET A 158 -19.66 4.96 0.21
N SER A 159 -19.22 5.75 -0.76
CA SER A 159 -19.63 5.62 -2.17
C SER A 159 -19.39 4.24 -2.78
N ALA A 160 -18.32 3.55 -2.35
CA ALA A 160 -18.02 2.16 -2.69
C ALA A 160 -18.61 1.22 -1.64
N LEU A 161 -18.35 1.49 -0.34
CA LEU A 161 -18.71 0.57 0.74
C LEU A 161 -20.22 0.32 0.86
N ARG A 162 -21.09 1.25 0.45
CA ARG A 162 -22.54 1.02 0.44
C ARG A 162 -23.02 0.01 -0.60
N LYS A 163 -22.17 -0.35 -1.58
CA LYS A 163 -22.50 -1.34 -2.62
C LYS A 163 -22.14 -2.77 -2.20
N ILE A 164 -21.58 -2.95 -1.02
CA ILE A 164 -21.17 -4.24 -0.46
C ILE A 164 -21.68 -4.35 0.96
N ASP A 165 -22.03 -5.56 1.37
CA ASP A 165 -22.26 -5.85 2.78
C ASP A 165 -20.90 -6.03 3.45
N PHE A 166 -20.77 -5.55 4.69
CA PHE A 166 -19.57 -5.81 5.48
C PHE A 166 -19.92 -6.22 6.90
N SER A 167 -19.13 -7.15 7.44
CA SER A 167 -19.24 -7.64 8.81
C SER A 167 -17.86 -7.77 9.43
N GLN A 168 -17.69 -7.19 10.62
CA GLN A 168 -16.44 -7.26 11.37
C GLN A 168 -16.57 -8.23 12.53
N GLN A 169 -15.61 -9.15 12.66
CA GLN A 169 -15.47 -10.03 13.81
C GLN A 169 -14.01 -10.01 14.28
N GLY A 170 -13.76 -9.40 15.43
CA GLY A 170 -12.39 -9.17 15.91
C GLY A 170 -11.57 -8.34 14.92
N SER A 171 -10.43 -8.88 14.50
CA SER A 171 -9.52 -8.30 13.51
C SER A 171 -9.81 -8.71 12.07
N THR A 172 -10.91 -9.41 11.81
CA THR A 172 -11.31 -9.86 10.47
C THR A 172 -12.51 -9.07 9.99
N LEU A 173 -12.40 -8.51 8.78
CA LEU A 173 -13.49 -7.87 8.06
C LEU A 173 -13.88 -8.74 6.87
N THR A 174 -15.15 -9.10 6.78
CA THR A 174 -15.71 -9.84 5.65
C THR A 174 -16.54 -8.88 4.81
N LEU A 175 -16.20 -8.76 3.54
CA LEU A 175 -16.90 -7.96 2.54
C LEU A 175 -17.65 -8.89 1.59
N ARG A 176 -18.90 -8.58 1.25
CA ARG A 176 -19.74 -9.38 0.35
C ARG A 176 -20.40 -8.52 -0.71
N GLN A 177 -20.25 -8.92 -1.97
CA GLN A 177 -21.03 -8.42 -3.09
C GLN A 177 -22.12 -9.44 -3.41
N LEU A 178 -23.37 -9.02 -3.25
CA LEU A 178 -24.53 -9.81 -3.66
C LEU A 178 -24.63 -9.84 -5.19
N PRO A 179 -25.15 -10.93 -5.79
CA PRO A 179 -25.41 -10.98 -7.22
C PRO A 179 -26.37 -9.85 -7.64
N GLU A 180 -26.15 -9.27 -8.82
CA GLU A 180 -27.09 -8.30 -9.39
C GLU A 180 -28.44 -9.00 -9.63
N SER A 181 -29.53 -8.43 -9.10
CA SER A 181 -30.89 -8.95 -9.22
C SER A 181 -31.53 -8.66 -10.57
#